data_AF-A0A7S0RPX7-F1
#
_entry.id   AF-A0A7S0RPX7-F1
#
_cell.length_a   1.000
_cell.length_b   1.000
_cell.length_c   1.000
_cell.angle_alpha   90.00
_cell.angle_beta   90.00
_cell.angle_gamma   90.00
#
_symmetry.space_group_name_H-M   'P 1'
#
loop_
_entity.id
_entity.type
_entity.pdbx_description
1 polymer ?
#
loop_
_entity_poly.entity_id
_entity_poly.type
_entity_poly.pdbx_seq_one_letter_code
_entity_poly.pdbx_strand_id
1 'polypeptide(L)'
;RYYSRIEQELIRSSVPRGLQDDKAKELKYQLHWCLSKNDWYFTAGGVVVGCALSWMLGSAKPFAAAAIISPAMDWAYGRHVCAEYEEAYHEYKKQLQQDLAKQADEIRAQVRGGRSPGGSSAGS
;
A
#
# COMPACT_ATOMS: atom_id res chain seq x y z
N ARG A 1 -18.98 26.04 17.74
CA ARG A 1 -19.53 24.80 17.12
C ARG A 1 -19.79 24.93 15.61
N TYR A 2 -20.10 26.13 15.08
CA TYR A 2 -20.31 26.34 13.64
C TYR A 2 -18.99 26.26 12.83
N TYR A 3 -17.93 26.92 13.30
CA TYR A 3 -16.60 26.89 12.68
C TYR A 3 -15.97 25.48 12.59
N SER A 4 -16.18 24.62 13.59
CA SER A 4 -15.66 23.26 13.57
C SER A 4 -16.30 22.36 12.50
N ARG A 5 -17.55 22.63 12.09
CA ARG A 5 -18.16 21.92 10.95
C ARG A 5 -17.60 22.40 9.62
N ILE A 6 -17.44 23.71 9.47
CA ILE A 6 -16.87 24.32 8.25
C ILE A 6 -15.43 23.86 8.04
N GLU A 7 -14.62 23.81 9.11
CA GLU A 7 -13.27 23.22 9.06
C GLU A 7 -13.30 21.75 8.61
N GLN A 8 -14.19 20.93 9.18
CA GLN A 8 -14.29 19.52 8.80
C GLN A 8 -14.75 19.33 7.36
N GLU A 9 -15.65 20.16 6.84
CA GLU A 9 -16.12 20.08 5.47
C GLU A 9 -15.06 20.55 4.47
N LEU A 10 -14.33 21.63 4.78
CA LEU A 10 -13.21 22.13 3.96
C LEU A 10 -12.02 21.17 3.95
N ILE A 11 -11.66 20.58 5.09
CA ILE A 11 -10.62 19.54 5.15
C ILE A 11 -11.07 18.32 4.34
N ARG A 12 -12.35 17.94 4.41
CA ARG A 12 -12.87 16.77 3.69
C ARG A 12 -13.05 16.98 2.18
N SER A 13 -13.19 18.23 1.72
CA SER A 13 -13.25 18.60 0.30
C SER A 13 -11.88 18.92 -0.30
N SER A 14 -10.93 19.41 0.50
CA SER A 14 -9.54 19.64 0.09
C SER A 14 -8.68 18.38 0.12
N VAL A 15 -9.02 17.38 0.95
CA VAL A 15 -8.47 16.03 0.84
C VAL A 15 -8.98 15.46 -0.49
N PRO A 16 -8.13 15.30 -1.52
CA PRO A 16 -8.60 14.87 -2.81
C PRO A 16 -9.12 13.44 -2.68
N ARG A 17 -10.45 13.28 -2.69
CA ARG A 17 -11.15 11.99 -2.58
C ARG A 17 -10.92 11.04 -3.77
N GLY A 18 -10.07 11.41 -4.72
CA GLY A 18 -9.84 10.66 -5.95
C GLY A 18 -8.40 10.63 -6.45
N LEU A 19 -7.44 11.25 -5.77
CA LEU A 19 -6.03 11.14 -6.16
C LEU A 19 -5.44 9.85 -5.58
N GLN A 20 -5.89 8.72 -6.11
CA GLN A 20 -4.99 7.60 -6.29
C GLN A 20 -3.90 8.10 -7.25
N ASP A 21 -2.90 8.81 -6.71
CA ASP A 21 -1.74 9.28 -7.47
C ASP A 21 -1.31 8.18 -8.43
N ASP A 22 -1.21 8.49 -9.71
CA ASP A 22 -0.83 7.48 -10.71
C ASP A 22 0.50 6.83 -10.33
N LYS A 23 1.36 7.58 -9.63
CA LYS A 23 2.59 7.10 -9.00
C LYS A 23 2.34 6.07 -7.89
N ALA A 24 1.36 6.27 -7.02
CA ALA A 24 0.97 5.28 -6.00
C ALA A 24 0.32 4.03 -6.61
N LYS A 25 -0.44 4.18 -7.70
CA LYS A 25 -0.98 3.05 -8.47
C LYS A 25 0.15 2.26 -9.14
N GLU A 26 1.12 2.95 -9.72
CA GLU A 26 2.28 2.36 -10.38
C GLU A 26 3.15 1.60 -9.36
N LEU A 27 3.47 2.20 -8.22
CA LEU A 27 4.19 1.52 -7.13
C LEU A 27 3.44 0.29 -6.63
N LYS A 28 2.11 0.38 -6.47
CA LYS A 28 1.28 -0.76 -6.08
C LYS A 28 1.27 -1.86 -7.16
N TYR A 29 1.24 -1.46 -8.44
CA TYR A 29 1.31 -2.39 -9.55
C TYR A 29 2.65 -3.10 -9.61
N GLN A 30 3.76 -2.37 -9.48
CA GLN A 30 5.12 -2.91 -9.44
C GLN A 30 5.29 -3.89 -8.27
N LEU A 31 4.80 -3.54 -7.08
CA LEU A 31 4.81 -4.42 -5.91
C LEU A 31 3.98 -5.70 -6.15
N HIS A 32 2.76 -5.56 -6.68
CA HIS A 32 1.91 -6.72 -6.98
C HIS A 32 2.50 -7.61 -8.08
N TRP A 33 3.11 -7.00 -9.10
CA TRP A 33 3.76 -7.71 -10.18
C TRP A 33 4.99 -8.48 -9.67
N CYS A 34 5.82 -7.85 -8.83
CA CYS A 34 6.97 -8.48 -8.19
C CYS A 34 6.56 -9.68 -7.32
N LEU A 35 5.54 -9.50 -6.47
CA LEU A 35 5.02 -10.58 -5.62
C LEU A 35 4.44 -11.73 -6.46
N SER A 36 3.60 -11.42 -7.44
CA SER A 36 2.97 -12.44 -8.29
C SER A 36 3.97 -13.19 -9.17
N LYS A 37 5.07 -12.56 -9.56
CA LYS A 37 6.13 -13.23 -10.34
C LYS A 37 6.94 -14.21 -9.48
N ASN A 38 7.02 -13.97 -8.17
CA ASN A 38 7.89 -14.69 -7.26
C ASN A 38 7.16 -15.66 -6.31
N ASP A 39 5.83 -15.78 -6.38
CA ASP A 39 5.04 -16.57 -5.43
C ASP A 39 5.05 -18.09 -5.66
N TRP A 40 5.72 -18.56 -6.72
CA TRP A 40 5.61 -19.94 -7.19
C TRP A 40 6.93 -20.72 -7.16
N TYR A 41 8.06 -20.07 -6.88
CA TYR A 41 9.40 -20.68 -7.00
C TYR A 41 9.59 -21.84 -6.02
N PHE A 42 9.29 -21.61 -4.75
CA PHE A 42 9.39 -22.63 -3.71
C PHE A 42 8.25 -23.62 -3.83
N THR A 43 7.04 -23.20 -4.22
CA THR A 43 5.90 -24.12 -4.41
C THR A 43 6.17 -25.11 -5.53
N ALA A 44 6.69 -24.67 -6.68
CA ALA A 44 7.08 -25.56 -7.77
C ALA A 44 8.26 -26.45 -7.37
N GLY A 45 9.30 -25.89 -6.75
CA GLY A 45 10.44 -26.67 -6.26
C GLY A 45 10.04 -27.70 -5.20
N GLY A 46 9.17 -27.32 -4.28
CA GLY A 46 8.63 -28.15 -3.20
C GLY A 46 7.75 -29.28 -3.72
N VAL A 47 6.96 -29.06 -4.78
CA VAL A 47 6.22 -30.14 -5.46
C VAL A 47 7.19 -31.15 -6.08
N VAL A 48 8.24 -30.68 -6.79
CA VAL A 48 9.22 -31.57 -7.42
C VAL A 48 9.98 -32.39 -6.36
N VAL A 49 10.53 -31.72 -5.34
CA VAL A 49 11.27 -32.36 -4.25
C VAL A 49 10.35 -33.26 -3.42
N GLY A 50 9.14 -32.81 -3.13
CA GLY A 50 8.12 -33.56 -2.39
C GLY A 50 7.71 -34.83 -3.12
N CYS A 51 7.50 -34.78 -4.44
CA CYS A 51 7.21 -35.95 -5.26
C CYS A 51 8.41 -36.92 -5.32
N ALA A 52 9.62 -36.40 -5.53
CA ALA A 52 10.83 -37.22 -5.57
C ALA A 52 11.08 -37.95 -4.25
N LEU A 53 10.97 -37.24 -3.11
CA LEU A 53 11.10 -37.82 -1.78
C LEU A 53 9.96 -38.77 -1.46
N SER A 54 8.74 -38.50 -1.93
CA SER A 54 7.59 -39.40 -1.72
C SER A 54 7.77 -40.71 -2.47
N TRP A 55 8.29 -40.66 -3.70
CA TRP A 55 8.65 -41.86 -4.46
C TRP A 55 9.76 -42.62 -3.74
N MET A 56 10.85 -41.93 -3.35
CA MET A 56 12.02 -42.56 -2.73
C MET A 56 11.70 -43.23 -1.39
N LEU A 57 10.83 -42.61 -0.58
CA LEU A 57 10.48 -43.08 0.77
C LEU A 57 9.20 -43.91 0.82
N GLY A 58 8.49 -44.06 -0.30
CA GLY A 58 7.18 -44.73 -0.36
C GLY A 58 6.13 -44.10 0.56
N SER A 59 6.23 -42.80 0.84
CA SER A 59 5.40 -42.10 1.83
C SER A 59 4.92 -40.75 1.30
N ALA A 60 3.66 -40.41 1.54
CA ALA A 60 3.09 -39.11 1.14
C ALA A 60 3.44 -37.96 2.12
N LYS A 61 4.07 -38.27 3.26
CA LYS A 61 4.47 -37.28 4.28
C LYS A 61 5.36 -36.15 3.73
N PRO A 62 6.44 -36.42 2.96
CA PRO A 62 7.28 -35.36 2.40
C PRO A 62 6.52 -34.46 1.42
N PHE A 63 5.58 -34.98 0.63
CA PHE A 63 4.73 -34.15 -0.22
C PHE A 63 3.82 -33.23 0.60
N ALA A 64 3.18 -33.75 1.65
CA ALA A 64 2.35 -32.94 2.54
C ALA A 64 3.15 -31.85 3.28
N ALA A 65 4.37 -32.18 3.73
CA ALA A 65 5.27 -31.21 4.34
C ALA A 65 5.67 -30.10 3.35
N ALA A 66 6.01 -30.48 2.12
CA ALA A 66 6.30 -29.52 1.05
C ALA A 66 5.11 -28.60 0.75
N ALA A 67 3.89 -29.13 0.71
CA ALA A 67 2.69 -28.33 0.46
C ALA A 67 2.43 -27.25 1.53
N ILE A 68 2.91 -27.46 2.76
CA ILE A 68 2.76 -26.49 3.86
C ILE A 68 3.93 -25.49 3.88
N ILE A 69 5.16 -25.99 3.73
CA ILE A 69 6.37 -25.18 3.90
C ILE A 69 6.59 -24.26 2.69
N SER A 70 6.29 -24.74 1.49
CA SER A 70 6.64 -24.02 0.26
C SER A 70 5.90 -22.69 0.10
N PRO A 71 4.57 -22.59 0.34
CA PRO A 71 3.88 -21.30 0.28
C PRO A 71 4.38 -20.29 1.32
N ALA A 72 4.77 -20.76 2.50
CA ALA A 72 5.34 -19.90 3.53
C ALA A 72 6.72 -19.34 3.11
N MET A 73 7.52 -20.16 2.45
CA MET A 73 8.80 -19.72 1.89
C MET A 73 8.64 -18.79 0.69
N ASP A 74 7.67 -19.03 -0.19
CA ASP A 74 7.34 -18.12 -1.29
C ASP A 74 6.92 -16.75 -0.77
N TRP A 75 6.10 -16.70 0.28
CA TRP A 75 5.72 -15.44 0.91
C TRP A 75 6.92 -14.70 1.52
N ALA A 76 7.76 -15.41 2.29
CA ALA A 76 8.93 -14.82 2.92
C ALA A 76 9.95 -14.32 1.89
N TYR A 77 10.18 -15.10 0.83
CA TYR A 77 11.06 -14.75 -0.27
C TYR A 77 10.52 -13.57 -1.08
N GLY A 78 9.23 -13.60 -1.43
CA GLY A 78 8.58 -12.49 -2.12
C GLY A 78 8.70 -11.18 -1.33
N ARG A 79 8.57 -11.24 -0.01
CA ARG A 79 8.79 -10.07 0.86
C ARG A 79 10.22 -9.56 0.83
N HIS A 80 11.20 -10.46 0.85
CA HIS A 80 12.60 -10.07 0.83
C HIS A 80 13.00 -9.45 -0.52
N VAL A 81 12.60 -10.06 -1.63
CA VAL A 81 12.94 -9.59 -2.99
C VAL A 81 12.20 -8.31 -3.34
N CYS A 82 10.94 -8.17 -2.90
CA CYS A 82 10.13 -6.98 -3.18
C CYS A 82 10.23 -5.90 -2.09
N ALA A 83 11.18 -6.03 -1.15
CA ALA A 83 11.35 -5.10 -0.02
C ALA A 83 11.56 -3.65 -0.48
N GLU A 84 12.36 -3.44 -1.54
CA GLU A 84 12.60 -2.10 -2.09
C GLU A 84 11.31 -1.42 -2.58
N TYR A 85 10.41 -2.19 -3.20
CA TYR A 85 9.11 -1.67 -3.65
C TYR A 85 8.14 -1.42 -2.48
N GLU A 86 8.19 -2.26 -1.44
CA GLU A 86 7.42 -2.08 -0.21
C GLU A 86 7.89 -0.80 0.52
N GLU A 87 9.19 -0.59 0.64
CA GLU A 87 9.81 0.61 1.22
C GLU A 87 9.47 1.87 0.43
N ALA A 88 9.64 1.86 -0.90
CA ALA A 88 9.31 2.99 -1.75
C ALA A 88 7.83 3.38 -1.67
N TYR A 89 6.93 2.39 -1.59
CA TYR A 89 5.50 2.64 -1.39
C TYR A 89 5.20 3.23 -0.01
N HIS A 90 5.84 2.72 1.04
CA HIS A 90 5.69 3.22 2.40
C HIS A 90 6.20 4.65 2.57
N GLU A 91 7.35 4.97 1.97
CA GLU A 91 7.93 6.30 1.99
C GLU A 91 7.04 7.30 1.24
N TYR A 92 6.56 6.93 0.04
CA TYR A 92 5.63 7.76 -0.71
C TYR A 92 4.34 8.04 0.08
N LYS A 93 3.78 7.03 0.73
CA LYS A 93 2.58 7.17 1.56
C LYS A 93 2.83 8.09 2.76
N LYS A 94 4.02 8.02 3.36
CA LYS A 94 4.41 8.88 4.48
C LYS A 94 4.56 10.33 4.03
N GLN A 95 5.17 10.59 2.88
CA GLN A 95 5.26 11.93 2.29
C GLN A 95 3.85 12.49 2.03
N LEU A 96 2.97 11.68 1.43
CA LEU A 96 1.59 12.08 1.17
C LEU A 96 0.83 12.47 2.44
N GLN A 97 1.02 11.70 3.52
CA GLN A 97 0.40 12.03 4.82
C GLN A 97 0.93 13.34 5.41
N GLN A 98 2.22 13.63 5.24
CA GLN A 98 2.82 14.88 5.71
C GLN A 98 2.31 16.07 4.90
N ASP A 99 2.19 15.94 3.58
CA ASP A 99 1.70 17.01 2.72
C ASP A 99 0.21 17.29 2.96
N LEU A 100 -0.60 16.25 3.19
CA LEU A 100 -2.00 16.42 3.60
C LEU A 100 -2.13 17.10 4.97
N ALA A 101 -1.24 16.77 5.92
CA ALA A 101 -1.23 17.42 7.23
C ALA A 101 -0.90 18.93 7.10
N LYS A 102 0.11 19.27 6.29
CA LYS A 102 0.46 20.68 6.01
C LYS A 102 -0.67 21.44 5.34
N GLN A 103 -1.31 20.87 4.32
CA GLN A 103 -2.46 21.49 3.65
C GLN A 103 -3.64 21.69 4.61
N ALA A 104 -3.93 20.71 5.47
CA ALA A 104 -4.98 20.84 6.47
C ALA A 104 -4.69 21.96 7.48
N ASP A 105 -3.42 22.11 7.90
CA ASP A 105 -2.98 23.17 8.80
C ASP A 105 -3.04 24.55 8.13
N GLU A 106 -2.66 24.67 6.85
CA GLU A 106 -2.79 25.90 6.06
C GLU A 106 -4.26 26.32 5.92
N ILE A 107 -5.15 25.38 5.60
CA ILE A 107 -6.59 25.66 5.48
C ILE A 107 -7.16 26.09 6.83
N ARG A 108 -6.79 25.41 7.92
CA ARG A 108 -7.21 25.79 9.28
C ARG A 108 -6.70 27.20 9.62
N ALA A 109 -5.47 27.54 9.25
CA ALA A 109 -4.92 28.88 9.46
C ALA A 109 -5.66 29.95 8.66
N GLN A 110 -6.02 29.68 7.40
CA GLN A 110 -6.82 30.59 6.56
C GLN A 110 -8.22 30.84 7.14
N VAL A 111 -8.91 29.78 7.58
CA VAL A 111 -10.23 29.86 8.21
C VAL A 111 -10.17 30.65 9.52
N ARG A 112 -9.13 30.43 10.34
CA ARG A 112 -8.94 31.14 11.62
C ARG A 112 -8.53 32.60 11.44
N GLY A 113 -7.83 32.92 10.35
CA GLY A 113 -7.44 34.29 9.95
C GLY A 113 -8.54 35.08 9.26
N GLY A 114 -9.74 34.52 9.06
CA GLY A 114 -10.89 35.20 8.47
C GLY A 114 -10.87 35.33 6.94
N ARG A 115 -9.90 34.72 6.25
CA ARG A 115 -9.84 34.72 4.78
C ARG A 115 -10.60 33.51 4.26
N SER A 116 -11.90 33.69 4.02
CA SER A 116 -12.75 32.65 3.44
C SER A 116 -12.29 32.36 1.99
N PRO A 117 -11.91 31.13 1.63
CA PRO A 117 -11.37 30.80 0.30
C PRO A 117 -12.40 30.82 -0.85
N GLY A 118 -13.59 31.39 -0.63
CA GLY A 118 -14.64 31.56 -1.65
C GLY A 118 -15.31 32.94 -1.65
N GLY A 119 -14.75 33.92 -0.92
CA GLY A 119 -15.32 35.26 -0.84
C GLY A 119 -14.86 36.15 -1.99
N SER A 120 -15.47 36.00 -3.18
CA SER A 120 -15.49 37.07 -4.16
C SER A 120 -16.06 38.32 -3.50
N SER A 121 -15.20 39.30 -3.27
CA SER A 121 -15.58 40.66 -2.94
C SER A 121 -16.34 41.26 -4.12
N ALA A 122 -17.66 41.07 -4.16
CA ALA A 122 -18.56 41.97 -4.88
C ALA A 122 -18.76 43.19 -3.98
N GLY A 123 -17.78 44.11 -4.05
CA GLY A 123 -17.85 45.42 -3.46
C GLY A 123 -18.43 46.41 -4.47
N SER A 124 -19.43 47.15 -3.97
CA SER A 124 -19.88 48.49 -4.38
C SER A 124 -20.75 48.63 -5.63
#